data_AF-A0A523YGU8-F1
#
_entry.id   AF-A0A523YGU8-F1
#
_cell.length_a   1.000
_cell.length_b   1.000
_cell.length_c   1.000
_cell.angle_alpha   90.00
_cell.angle_beta   90.00
_cell.angle_gamma   90.00
#
_symmetry.space_group_name_H-M   'P 1'
#
loop_
_entity.id
_entity.type
_entity.pdbx_description
1 polymer ?
#
loop_
_entity_poly.entity_id
_entity_poly.type
_entity_poly.pdbx_seq_one_letter_code
_entity_poly.pdbx_strand_id
1 'polypeptide(L)'
;MKEAQHSRTLSASQKKGAYRPPGSNPGSAGGRKKGRSTPRERTGSNSSPEDSQISVKVYRRGPQILVAACDAELLGKSFEEGELILEVTSFYDGFLATEEVLVNNLEIATTANLVGKRTIQVAVKAGFVDKEGVIKIGGVPHAQMYRV
;
A
#
# COMPACT_ATOMS: atom_id res chain seq x y z
N MET A 1 20.59 39.93 39.00
CA MET A 1 21.96 39.37 39.00
C MET A 1 21.81 37.92 38.55
N LYS A 2 22.12 37.62 37.27
CA LYS A 2 23.37 36.98 36.76
C LYS A 2 23.45 35.52 37.24
N GLU A 3 23.64 34.44 36.46
CA GLU A 3 24.09 34.08 35.11
C GLU A 3 23.48 32.67 34.82
N ALA A 4 23.09 32.20 33.64
CA ALA A 4 23.74 32.06 32.33
C ALA A 4 24.86 30.98 32.25
N GLN A 5 24.52 29.90 31.52
CA GLN A 5 25.35 29.06 30.63
C GLN A 5 26.26 27.94 31.21
N HIS A 6 26.10 26.71 30.69
CA HIS A 6 26.92 26.09 29.62
C HIS A 6 26.37 24.66 29.32
N SER A 7 25.82 24.38 28.14
CA SER A 7 26.50 23.89 26.92
C SER A 7 26.72 22.37 26.89
N ARG A 8 26.01 21.68 26.00
CA ARG A 8 26.63 20.78 24.99
C ARG A 8 25.67 20.45 23.85
N THR A 9 26.14 20.85 22.68
CA THR A 9 25.61 20.70 21.32
C THR A 9 25.98 19.30 20.75
N LEU A 10 25.38 19.00 19.58
CA LEU A 10 25.74 18.03 18.52
C LEU A 10 24.96 16.69 18.59
N SER A 11 24.35 16.17 17.52
CA SER A 11 24.23 16.61 16.13
C SER A 11 23.05 15.91 15.46
N ALA A 12 22.37 16.64 14.57
CA ALA A 12 21.44 16.07 13.62
C ALA A 12 22.20 15.20 12.61
N SER A 13 21.79 13.94 12.45
CA SER A 13 22.17 13.13 11.28
C SER A 13 20.92 12.88 10.44
N GLN A 14 20.67 13.83 9.55
CA GLN A 14 19.83 13.66 8.38
C GLN A 14 20.50 12.66 7.45
N LYS A 15 20.01 11.41 7.39
CA LYS A 15 20.25 10.56 6.22
C LYS A 15 19.20 10.87 5.17
N LYS A 16 19.52 11.86 4.32
CA LYS A 16 18.88 12.05 3.01
C LYS A 16 19.23 10.85 2.13
N GLY A 17 18.32 9.88 2.02
CA GLY A 17 18.30 8.97 0.88
C GLY A 17 17.82 9.76 -0.33
N ALA A 18 18.74 10.18 -1.20
CA ALA A 18 18.41 10.92 -2.40
C ALA A 18 17.61 10.02 -3.37
N TYR A 19 16.36 10.40 -3.64
CA TYR A 19 15.57 9.84 -4.73
C TYR A 19 16.28 10.12 -6.06
N ARG A 20 16.58 9.06 -6.82
CA ARG A 20 17.13 9.15 -8.18
C ARG A 20 15.97 9.13 -9.18
N PRO A 21 15.76 10.18 -10.00
CA PRO A 21 14.81 10.09 -11.09
C PRO A 21 15.36 9.13 -12.17
N PRO A 22 14.51 8.30 -12.81
CA PRO A 22 14.89 7.51 -13.97
C PRO A 22 15.30 8.43 -15.12
N GLY A 23 16.42 8.06 -15.76
CA GLY A 23 17.18 8.90 -16.67
C GLY A 23 16.45 9.36 -17.92
N SER A 24 16.81 10.57 -18.33
CA SER A 24 16.54 11.18 -19.62
C SER A 24 17.02 10.28 -20.76
N ASN A 25 16.14 9.97 -21.70
CA ASN A 25 16.44 9.21 -22.91
C ASN A 25 17.03 10.15 -23.98
N PRO A 26 18.28 10.00 -24.45
CA PRO A 26 18.75 10.67 -25.66
C PRO A 26 18.43 9.81 -26.89
N GLY A 27 17.75 10.42 -27.86
CA GLY A 27 17.32 9.73 -29.08
C GLY A 27 18.42 9.46 -30.11
N SER A 28 18.10 8.49 -30.97
CA SER A 28 18.39 8.37 -32.42
C SER A 28 19.74 7.84 -32.93
N ALA A 29 19.68 6.66 -33.55
CA ALA A 29 20.12 6.31 -34.92
C ALA A 29 19.91 4.77 -35.09
N GLY A 30 19.16 4.20 -36.04
CA GLY A 30 19.30 4.26 -37.50
C GLY A 30 19.75 2.89 -38.03
N GLY A 31 18.92 2.13 -38.77
CA GLY A 31 19.36 0.91 -39.46
C GLY A 31 18.27 -0.10 -39.87
N ARG A 32 17.90 -0.12 -41.16
CA ARG A 32 17.04 -1.14 -41.82
C ARG A 32 17.66 -2.54 -41.78
N LYS A 33 16.86 -3.59 -41.51
CA LYS A 33 16.83 -4.86 -42.28
C LYS A 33 15.44 -5.52 -42.23
N LYS A 34 14.98 -6.00 -43.40
CA LYS A 34 13.74 -6.77 -43.61
C LYS A 34 13.91 -8.21 -43.13
N GLY A 35 12.87 -8.78 -42.51
CA GLY A 35 12.76 -10.22 -42.23
C GLY A 35 11.34 -10.55 -41.75
N ARG A 36 10.64 -11.40 -42.49
CA ARG A 36 9.26 -11.86 -42.30
C ARG A 36 9.25 -13.09 -41.38
N SER A 37 8.44 -13.12 -40.31
CA SER A 37 7.56 -14.27 -39.93
C SER A 37 7.05 -14.23 -38.46
N THR A 38 5.73 -14.40 -38.34
CA THR A 38 4.86 -14.80 -37.20
C THR A 38 4.71 -13.88 -35.97
N PRO A 39 3.46 -13.53 -35.57
CA PRO A 39 3.17 -13.04 -34.24
C PRO A 39 3.20 -14.22 -33.27
N ARG A 40 4.23 -14.30 -32.42
CA ARG A 40 4.26 -15.23 -31.29
C ARG A 40 3.47 -14.59 -30.15
N GLU A 41 2.48 -15.33 -29.65
CA GLU A 41 1.61 -14.93 -28.55
C GLU A 41 2.42 -14.35 -27.38
N ARG A 42 2.00 -13.16 -26.94
CA ARG A 42 2.59 -12.44 -25.82
C ARG A 42 1.92 -12.92 -24.54
N THR A 43 2.29 -14.10 -24.05
CA THR A 43 1.84 -14.60 -22.75
C THR A 43 2.97 -14.50 -21.74
N GLY A 44 2.76 -13.63 -20.76
CA GLY A 44 3.74 -13.32 -19.72
C GLY A 44 3.52 -11.91 -19.23
N SER A 45 2.42 -11.66 -18.53
CA SER A 45 2.37 -10.53 -17.60
C SER A 45 3.44 -10.80 -16.55
N ASN A 46 4.59 -10.13 -16.66
CA ASN A 46 5.53 -9.98 -15.56
C ASN A 46 4.82 -9.18 -14.46
N SER A 47 3.97 -9.82 -13.67
CA SER A 47 3.51 -9.24 -12.41
C SER A 47 4.73 -9.15 -11.51
N SER A 48 5.15 -7.93 -11.18
CA SER A 48 6.22 -7.70 -10.22
C SER A 48 5.82 -8.38 -8.90
N PRO A 49 6.79 -8.85 -8.09
CA PRO A 49 6.49 -9.47 -6.78
C PRO A 49 5.67 -8.56 -5.85
N GLU A 50 5.65 -7.26 -6.14
CA GLU A 50 4.90 -6.20 -5.47
C GLU A 50 3.37 -6.38 -5.60
N ASP A 51 2.88 -6.86 -6.75
CA ASP A 51 1.45 -7.14 -6.98
C ASP A 51 0.95 -8.26 -6.06
N SER A 52 1.86 -9.06 -5.49
CA SER A 52 1.56 -10.17 -4.58
C SER A 52 1.44 -9.77 -3.10
N GLN A 53 1.64 -8.50 -2.75
CA GLN A 53 1.76 -8.05 -1.35
C GLN A 53 0.57 -7.21 -0.88
N ILE A 54 0.48 -7.03 0.44
CA ILE A 54 -0.50 -6.15 1.09
C ILE A 54 0.21 -4.85 1.47
N SER A 55 -0.33 -3.71 1.08
CA SER A 55 0.13 -2.41 1.59
C SER A 55 -0.54 -2.15 2.94
N VAL A 56 0.24 -1.79 3.97
CA VAL A 56 -0.26 -1.51 5.32
C VAL A 56 0.23 -0.15 5.77
N LYS A 57 -0.69 0.68 6.23
CA LYS A 57 -0.42 2.01 6.79
C LYS A 57 -1.07 2.17 8.15
N VAL A 58 -0.28 2.64 9.12
CA VAL A 58 -0.72 2.81 10.50
C VAL A 58 -0.77 4.29 10.86
N TYR A 59 -1.94 4.74 11.28
CA TYR A 59 -2.18 6.07 11.80
C TYR A 59 -2.36 6.02 13.31
N ARG A 60 -1.62 6.85 14.04
CA ARG A 60 -1.72 6.96 15.49
C ARG A 60 -2.16 8.37 15.88
N ARG A 61 -3.24 8.48 16.66
CA ARG A 61 -3.72 9.75 17.22
C ARG A 61 -4.18 9.53 18.66
N GLY A 62 -3.34 9.94 19.61
CA GLY A 62 -3.57 9.65 21.03
C GLY A 62 -3.67 8.13 21.25
N PRO A 63 -4.73 7.62 21.91
CA PRO A 63 -4.92 6.19 22.12
C PRO A 63 -5.45 5.45 20.87
N GLN A 64 -5.85 6.15 19.82
CA GLN A 64 -6.44 5.55 18.63
C GLN A 64 -5.37 5.07 17.65
N ILE A 65 -5.53 3.83 17.17
CA ILE A 65 -4.68 3.20 16.16
C ILE A 65 -5.57 2.76 15.00
N LEU A 66 -5.41 3.43 13.85
CA LEU A 66 -6.11 3.09 12.60
C LEU A 66 -5.15 2.39 11.64
N VAL A 67 -5.53 1.19 11.21
CA VAL A 67 -4.82 0.43 10.18
C VAL A 67 -5.59 0.55 8.86
N ALA A 68 -4.96 1.15 7.85
CA ALA A 68 -5.43 1.09 6.47
C ALA A 68 -4.62 0.00 5.76
N ALA A 69 -5.29 -0.99 5.18
CA ALA A 69 -4.62 -2.03 4.40
C ALA A 69 -5.33 -2.35 3.09
N CYS A 70 -4.55 -2.56 2.04
CA CYS A 70 -5.09 -2.99 0.76
C CYS A 70 -4.18 -3.97 0.03
N ASP A 71 -4.76 -4.77 -0.85
CA ASP A 71 -4.02 -5.50 -1.89
C ASP A 71 -3.23 -4.47 -2.73
N ALA A 72 -1.90 -4.63 -2.87
CA ALA A 72 -1.01 -3.57 -3.36
C ALA A 72 -1.29 -3.13 -4.82
N GLU A 73 -1.75 -4.04 -5.67
CA GLU A 73 -2.20 -3.78 -7.04
C GLU A 73 -3.45 -2.90 -7.11
N LEU A 74 -4.14 -2.66 -5.99
CA LEU A 74 -5.30 -1.76 -5.93
C LEU A 74 -4.90 -0.31 -5.67
N LEU A 75 -3.65 -0.02 -5.26
CA LEU A 75 -3.19 1.34 -4.99
C LEU A 75 -3.38 2.26 -6.21
N GLY A 76 -3.93 3.44 -5.96
CA GLY A 76 -4.23 4.46 -6.97
C GLY A 76 -5.48 4.20 -7.81
N LYS A 77 -6.24 3.13 -7.52
CA LYS A 77 -7.50 2.83 -8.21
C LYS A 77 -8.71 3.38 -7.43
N SER A 78 -9.79 3.61 -8.16
CA SER A 78 -11.10 3.97 -7.62
C SER A 78 -12.16 2.98 -8.11
N PHE A 79 -13.09 2.64 -7.23
CA PHE A 79 -14.18 1.69 -7.49
C PHE A 79 -15.50 2.31 -7.03
N GLU A 80 -16.58 2.03 -7.76
CA GLU A 80 -17.89 2.59 -7.49
C GLU A 80 -18.97 1.50 -7.59
N GLU A 81 -19.95 1.53 -6.70
CA GLU A 81 -21.13 0.65 -6.73
C GLU A 81 -22.34 1.36 -6.10
N GLY A 82 -23.28 1.76 -6.96
CA GLY A 82 -24.37 2.65 -6.55
C GLY A 82 -23.80 3.98 -6.03
N GLU A 83 -24.15 4.31 -4.79
CA GLU A 83 -23.67 5.53 -4.10
C GLU A 83 -22.33 5.35 -3.37
N LEU A 84 -21.78 4.12 -3.36
CA LEU A 84 -20.54 3.83 -2.64
C LEU A 84 -19.33 4.10 -3.54
N ILE A 85 -18.40 4.91 -3.05
CA ILE A 85 -17.14 5.23 -3.72
C ILE A 85 -15.99 4.77 -2.83
N LEU A 86 -15.10 3.94 -3.39
CA LEU A 86 -13.90 3.45 -2.73
C LEU A 86 -12.67 3.93 -3.50
N GLU A 87 -11.95 4.89 -2.91
CA GLU A 87 -10.69 5.39 -3.46
C GLU A 87 -9.50 4.83 -2.68
N VAL A 88 -8.65 4.06 -3.36
CA VAL A 88 -7.45 3.46 -2.76
C VAL A 88 -6.28 4.43 -2.90
N THR A 89 -6.39 5.57 -2.24
CA THR A 89 -5.44 6.70 -2.33
C THR A 89 -4.17 6.48 -1.51
N SER A 90 -3.36 7.54 -1.37
CA SER A 90 -2.21 7.57 -0.46
C SER A 90 -2.56 7.28 1.01
N PHE A 91 -3.86 7.26 1.36
CA PHE A 91 -4.35 6.78 2.64
C PHE A 91 -4.02 5.28 2.89
N TYR A 92 -3.99 4.47 1.83
CA TYR A 92 -3.62 3.05 1.88
C TYR A 92 -2.15 2.81 1.51
N ASP A 93 -1.47 3.81 0.96
CA ASP A 93 -0.07 3.71 0.51
C ASP A 93 0.92 3.76 1.70
N GLY A 94 1.15 2.59 2.29
CA GLY A 94 2.06 2.36 3.40
C GLY A 94 3.25 1.51 3.01
N PHE A 95 3.64 0.56 3.88
CA PHE A 95 4.72 -0.38 3.59
C PHE A 95 4.15 -1.71 3.10
N LEU A 96 4.89 -2.40 2.23
CA LEU A 96 4.52 -3.73 1.77
C LEU A 96 4.74 -4.76 2.89
N ALA A 97 3.73 -5.58 3.12
CA ALA A 97 3.62 -6.47 4.26
C ALA A 97 3.22 -7.89 3.83
N THR A 98 3.59 -8.87 4.65
CA THR A 98 3.05 -10.23 4.60
C THR A 98 1.72 -10.31 5.35
N GLU A 99 1.01 -11.42 5.21
CA GLU A 99 -0.22 -11.70 5.97
C GLU A 99 0.01 -11.61 7.49
N GLU A 100 1.13 -12.15 7.97
CA GLU A 100 1.49 -12.14 9.39
C GLU A 100 1.71 -10.72 9.92
N VAL A 101 2.36 -9.87 9.12
CA VAL A 101 2.56 -8.46 9.49
C VAL A 101 1.23 -7.70 9.50
N LEU A 102 0.31 -7.99 8.58
CA LEU A 102 -1.05 -7.43 8.64
C LEU A 102 -1.73 -7.84 9.96
N VAL A 103 -1.73 -9.13 10.30
CA VAL A 103 -2.35 -9.65 11.54
C VAL A 103 -1.80 -8.94 12.78
N ASN A 104 -0.47 -8.83 12.91
CA ASN A 104 0.17 -8.14 14.04
C ASN A 104 -0.25 -6.67 14.16
N ASN A 105 -0.50 -5.98 13.04
CA ASN A 105 -1.00 -4.61 13.05
C ASN A 105 -2.49 -4.55 13.44
N LEU A 106 -3.31 -5.53 13.03
CA LEU A 106 -4.72 -5.61 13.40
C LEU A 106 -4.91 -5.92 14.90
N GLU A 107 -4.02 -6.70 15.51
CA GLU A 107 -4.06 -7.02 16.94
C GLU A 107 -4.03 -5.78 17.83
N ILE A 108 -3.26 -4.76 17.44
CA ILE A 108 -3.08 -3.51 18.19
C ILE A 108 -4.01 -2.38 17.71
N ALA A 109 -4.77 -2.60 16.63
CA ALA A 109 -5.61 -1.57 16.05
C ALA A 109 -6.90 -1.36 16.86
N THR A 110 -7.31 -0.10 17.00
CA THR A 110 -8.65 0.25 17.48
C THR A 110 -9.66 0.28 16.33
N THR A 111 -9.19 0.55 15.11
CA THR A 111 -10.02 0.50 13.90
C THR A 111 -9.18 0.11 12.68
N ALA A 112 -9.80 -0.51 11.68
CA ALA A 112 -9.14 -0.82 10.43
C ALA A 112 -10.05 -0.67 9.21
N ASN A 113 -9.50 -0.17 8.11
CA ASN A 113 -10.13 -0.13 6.79
C ASN A 113 -9.37 -1.10 5.88
N LEU A 114 -10.07 -2.09 5.35
CA LEU A 114 -9.48 -3.22 4.64
C LEU A 114 -10.05 -3.33 3.23
N VAL A 115 -9.19 -3.47 2.22
CA VAL A 115 -9.58 -3.45 0.80
C VAL A 115 -8.87 -4.55 0.03
N GLY A 116 -9.61 -5.33 -0.76
CA GLY A 116 -9.03 -6.35 -1.64
C GLY A 116 -9.13 -7.76 -1.08
N LYS A 117 -9.05 -8.73 -2.01
CA LYS A 117 -9.43 -10.11 -1.73
C LYS A 117 -8.50 -10.76 -0.72
N ARG A 118 -7.19 -10.53 -0.82
CA ARG A 118 -6.19 -11.15 0.07
C ARG A 118 -6.25 -10.52 1.45
N THR A 119 -6.27 -9.19 1.50
CA THR A 119 -6.39 -8.43 2.75
C THR A 119 -7.62 -8.89 3.56
N ILE A 120 -8.78 -8.99 2.91
CA ILE A 120 -10.01 -9.45 3.56
C ILE A 120 -9.93 -10.92 3.98
N GLN A 121 -9.37 -11.78 3.12
CA GLN A 121 -9.20 -13.20 3.46
C GLN A 121 -8.35 -13.40 4.72
N VAL A 122 -7.25 -12.65 4.86
CA VAL A 122 -6.38 -12.70 6.04
C VAL A 122 -7.15 -12.24 7.29
N ALA A 123 -7.83 -11.09 7.22
CA ALA A 123 -8.56 -10.53 8.36
C ALA A 123 -9.70 -11.44 8.83
N VAL A 124 -10.44 -12.05 7.89
CA VAL A 124 -11.49 -13.04 8.20
C VAL A 124 -10.88 -14.30 8.83
N LYS A 125 -9.80 -14.84 8.25
CA LYS A 125 -9.14 -16.04 8.78
C LYS A 125 -8.62 -15.83 10.19
N ALA A 126 -8.13 -14.63 10.50
CA ALA A 126 -7.61 -14.27 11.81
C ALA A 126 -8.69 -13.78 12.80
N GLY A 127 -9.97 -13.73 12.39
CA GLY A 127 -11.09 -13.41 13.28
C GLY A 127 -11.28 -11.92 13.58
N PHE A 128 -10.69 -11.01 12.79
CA PHE A 128 -10.87 -9.57 12.93
C PHE A 128 -12.09 -9.02 12.17
N VAL A 129 -12.60 -9.78 11.20
CA VAL A 129 -13.74 -9.41 10.36
C VAL A 129 -14.63 -10.63 10.18
N ASP A 130 -15.94 -10.47 10.42
CA ASP A 130 -16.93 -11.48 10.06
C ASP A 130 -17.22 -11.46 8.56
N LYS A 131 -17.39 -12.63 7.96
CA LYS A 131 -17.69 -12.76 6.52
C LYS A 131 -18.95 -11.99 6.10
N GLU A 132 -19.92 -11.88 7.00
CA GLU A 132 -21.17 -11.14 6.78
C GLU A 132 -20.97 -9.62 6.76
N GLY A 133 -19.90 -9.13 7.40
CA GLY A 133 -19.51 -7.71 7.40
C GLY A 133 -18.68 -7.30 6.18
N VAL A 134 -18.40 -8.22 5.24
CA VAL A 134 -17.67 -7.93 4.01
C VAL A 134 -18.65 -7.50 2.93
N ILE A 135 -18.51 -6.27 2.48
CA ILE A 135 -19.23 -5.75 1.32
C ILE A 135 -18.35 -5.80 0.07
N LYS A 136 -18.94 -5.54 -1.10
CA LYS A 136 -18.21 -5.32 -2.35
C LYS A 136 -18.54 -3.92 -2.85
N ILE A 137 -17.52 -3.26 -3.39
CA ILE A 137 -17.64 -1.97 -4.06
C ILE A 137 -16.90 -2.10 -5.39
N GLY A 138 -17.62 -2.03 -6.51
CA GLY A 138 -17.07 -2.23 -7.85
C GLY A 138 -16.44 -3.62 -8.01
N GLY A 139 -17.00 -4.62 -7.34
CA GLY A 139 -16.49 -6.00 -7.30
C GLY A 139 -15.29 -6.22 -6.37
N VAL A 140 -14.74 -5.17 -5.74
CA VAL A 140 -13.63 -5.28 -4.79
C VAL A 140 -14.18 -5.48 -3.37
N PRO A 141 -13.77 -6.53 -2.65
CA PRO A 141 -14.24 -6.74 -1.29
C PRO A 141 -13.63 -5.70 -0.34
N HIS A 142 -14.46 -5.20 0.57
CA HIS A 142 -14.13 -4.18 1.55
C HIS A 142 -14.77 -4.51 2.89
N ALA A 143 -14.08 -4.19 3.99
CA ALA A 143 -14.61 -4.29 5.33
C ALA A 143 -13.95 -3.26 6.25
N GLN A 144 -14.64 -2.98 7.35
CA GLN A 144 -14.14 -2.14 8.42
C GLN A 144 -14.21 -2.90 9.74
N MET A 145 -13.19 -2.71 10.57
CA MET A 145 -13.11 -3.26 11.92
C MET A 145 -13.15 -2.09 12.92
N TYR A 146 -13.88 -2.29 14.02
CA TYR A 146 -13.90 -1.39 15.17
C TYR A 146 -13.74 -2.20 16.46
N ARG A 147 -12.83 -1.76 17.33
CA ARG A 147 -12.64 -2.30 18.67
C ARG A 147 -12.78 -1.15 19.68
N VAL A 148 -13.72 -1.32 20.60
CA VAL A 148 -13.97 -0.41 21.74
C VAL A 148 -13.10 -0.75 22.93
#